data_AF-A0A9X2M1K1-F1
#
_entry.id   AF-A0A9X2M1K1-F1
#
_cell.length_a   1.000
_cell.length_b   1.000
_cell.length_c   1.000
_cell.angle_alpha   90.00
_cell.angle_beta   90.00
_cell.angle_gamma   90.00
#
_symmetry.space_group_name_H-M   'P 1'
#
loop_
_entity.id
_entity.type
_entity.pdbx_description
1 polymer ?
#
loop_
_entity_poly.entity_id
_entity_poly.type
_entity_poly.pdbx_seq_one_letter_code
_entity_poly.pdbx_strand_id
1 'polypeptide(L)'
;MNSIPLPSADDEIGPRRPGAIYQNVDGRFEVLVLIRDPIRATALLGRAGARWAVIVRDTLRPDGQPFPVGSAWTGSDYLIRCGKAESGRGANAFTRAA
;
A
#
# COMPACT_ATOMS: atom_id res chain seq x y z
N MET A 1 -23.06 -21.72 11.57
CA MET A 1 -22.40 -20.42 11.71
C MET A 1 -21.27 -20.38 10.69
N ASN A 2 -21.51 -19.80 9.51
CA ASN A 2 -20.45 -19.67 8.50
C ASN A 2 -19.50 -18.55 8.94
N SER A 3 -18.30 -18.92 9.37
CA SER A 3 -17.21 -17.97 9.57
C SER A 3 -16.75 -17.51 8.19
N ILE A 4 -17.12 -16.29 7.79
CA ILE A 4 -16.57 -15.67 6.60
C ILE A 4 -15.10 -15.38 6.93
N PRO A 5 -14.12 -16.03 6.27
CA PRO A 5 -12.72 -15.71 6.52
C PRO A 5 -12.51 -14.25 6.17
N LEU A 6 -12.01 -13.47 7.13
CA LEU A 6 -11.63 -12.08 6.86
C LEU A 6 -10.53 -12.10 5.78
N PRO A 7 -10.60 -11.21 4.78
CA PRO A 7 -9.54 -11.10 3.80
C PRO A 7 -8.20 -10.87 4.51
N SER A 8 -7.17 -11.54 4.01
CA SER A 8 -5.81 -11.35 4.52
C SER A 8 -5.33 -9.95 4.16
N ALA A 9 -4.41 -9.37 4.94
CA ALA A 9 -3.86 -8.05 4.64
C ALA A 9 -3.24 -7.99 3.22
N ASP A 10 -2.67 -9.08 2.71
CA ASP A 10 -2.13 -9.14 1.34
C ASP A 10 -3.24 -9.07 0.27
N ASP A 11 -4.41 -9.66 0.54
CA ASP A 11 -5.61 -9.59 -0.31
C ASP A 11 -6.18 -8.17 -0.32
N GLU A 12 -6.20 -7.50 0.84
CA GLU A 12 -6.62 -6.10 0.98
C GLU A 12 -5.65 -5.12 0.29
N ILE A 13 -4.34 -5.36 0.38
CA ILE A 13 -3.29 -4.57 -0.29
C ILE A 13 -3.39 -4.75 -1.82
N GLY A 14 -3.64 -5.97 -2.28
CA GLY A 14 -3.70 -6.33 -3.68
C GLY A 14 -2.40 -5.97 -4.43
N PRO A 15 -2.47 -5.45 -5.67
CA PRO A 15 -1.29 -5.15 -6.47
C PRO A 15 -0.57 -3.84 -6.08
N ARG A 16 -0.94 -3.17 -4.98
CA ARG A 16 -0.33 -1.91 -4.49
C ARG A 16 1.05 -2.14 -3.88
N ARG A 17 1.99 -2.55 -4.71
CA ARG A 17 3.42 -2.63 -4.40
C ARG A 17 4.10 -1.31 -4.79
N PRO A 18 5.24 -0.96 -4.17
CA PRO A 18 6.03 0.19 -4.60
C PRO A 18 6.26 0.21 -6.13
N GLY A 19 6.03 1.36 -6.75
CA GLY A 19 6.04 1.58 -8.20
C GLY A 19 4.75 1.18 -8.93
N ALA A 20 3.74 0.66 -8.23
CA ALA A 20 2.45 0.36 -8.84
C ALA A 20 1.73 1.65 -9.18
N ILE A 21 1.13 1.72 -10.35
CA ILE A 21 0.30 2.85 -10.75
C ILE A 21 -1.12 2.33 -10.91
N TYR A 22 -2.05 2.93 -10.18
CA TYR A 22 -3.47 2.65 -10.30
C TYR A 22 -4.24 3.93 -10.64
N GLN A 23 -5.36 3.76 -11.32
CA GLN A 23 -6.26 4.85 -11.69
C GLN A 23 -7.66 4.54 -11.16
N ASN A 24 -8.29 5.54 -10.56
CA ASN A 24 -9.68 5.49 -10.16
C ASN A 24 -10.37 6.80 -10.61
N VAL A 25 -11.60 7.04 -10.13
CA VAL A 25 -12.36 8.26 -10.45
C VAL A 25 -11.71 9.54 -9.91
N ASP A 26 -10.91 9.44 -8.85
CA ASP A 26 -10.27 10.59 -8.19
C ASP A 26 -8.96 11.01 -8.87
N GLY A 27 -8.29 10.09 -9.57
CA GLY A 27 -7.03 10.39 -10.26
C GLY A 27 -6.18 9.16 -10.60
N ARG A 28 -4.89 9.41 -10.82
CA ARG A 28 -3.90 8.35 -11.09
C ARG A 28 -2.78 8.43 -10.06
N PHE A 29 -2.64 7.37 -9.29
CA PHE A 29 -1.79 7.32 -8.13
C PHE A 29 -0.66 6.32 -8.32
N GLU A 30 0.56 6.76 -8.03
CA GLU A 30 1.73 5.90 -7.91
C GLU A 30 1.96 5.55 -6.45
N VAL A 31 2.09 4.26 -6.15
CA VAL A 31 2.46 3.76 -4.83
C VAL A 31 3.96 3.95 -4.66
N LEU A 32 4.35 4.76 -3.69
CA LEU A 32 5.75 5.02 -3.37
C LEU A 32 6.26 4.05 -2.30
N VAL A 33 5.45 3.80 -1.27
CA VAL A 33 5.84 3.00 -0.10
C VAL A 33 4.67 2.13 0.33
N LEU A 34 4.97 0.89 0.73
CA LEU A 34 4.03 -0.01 1.39
C LEU A 34 4.47 -0.24 2.84
N ILE A 35 3.57 -0.03 3.78
CA ILE A 35 3.79 -0.16 5.22
C ILE A 35 2.89 -1.29 5.71
N ARG A 36 3.51 -2.37 6.19
CA ARG A 36 2.82 -3.57 6.72
C ARG A 36 2.79 -3.63 8.25
N ASP A 37 3.46 -2.68 8.90
CA ASP A 37 3.44 -2.58 10.36
C ASP A 37 2.14 -1.90 10.81
N PRO A 38 1.27 -2.57 11.59
CA PRO A 38 -0.04 -2.05 11.96
C PRO A 38 0.04 -0.84 12.90
N ILE A 39 1.11 -0.71 13.69
CA ILE A 39 1.32 0.43 14.59
C ILE A 39 1.60 1.68 13.75
N ARG A 40 2.54 1.58 12.81
CA ARG A 40 2.84 2.66 11.85
C ARG A 40 1.65 2.98 10.94
N ALA A 41 0.93 1.97 10.46
CA ALA A 41 -0.25 2.17 9.62
C ALA A 41 -1.36 2.92 10.37
N THR A 42 -1.66 2.51 11.61
CA THR A 42 -2.62 3.20 12.48
C THR A 42 -2.19 4.64 12.76
N ALA A 43 -0.89 4.86 13.04
CA ALA A 43 -0.36 6.19 13.30
C ALA A 43 -0.47 7.12 12.07
N LEU A 44 -0.24 6.60 10.86
CA LEU A 44 -0.34 7.38 9.63
C LEU A 44 -1.77 7.68 9.21
N LEU A 45 -2.69 6.73 9.42
CA LEU A 45 -4.07 6.84 8.97
C LEU A 45 -5.01 7.40 10.04
N GLY A 46 -4.58 7.48 11.30
CA GLY A 46 -5.39 7.94 12.41
C GLY A 46 -6.59 7.02 12.74
N ARG A 47 -6.59 5.78 12.25
CA ARG A 47 -7.71 4.83 12.38
C ARG A 47 -7.30 3.58 13.15
N ALA A 48 -8.04 3.27 14.21
CA ALA A 48 -7.93 2.00 14.91
C ALA A 48 -8.29 0.83 13.97
N GLY A 49 -7.37 -0.12 13.82
CA GLY A 49 -7.55 -1.31 12.98
C GLY A 49 -6.91 -1.24 11.59
N ALA A 50 -6.16 -0.18 11.28
CA ALA A 50 -5.33 -0.16 10.07
C ALA A 50 -4.21 -1.20 10.16
N ARG A 51 -4.28 -2.22 9.29
CA ARG A 51 -3.29 -3.29 9.23
C ARG A 51 -2.09 -2.96 8.34
N TRP A 52 -2.30 -2.05 7.40
CA TRP A 52 -1.32 -1.63 6.42
C TRP A 52 -1.66 -0.22 5.94
N ALA A 53 -0.69 0.44 5.33
CA ALA A 53 -0.87 1.72 4.66
C ALA A 53 0.04 1.76 3.43
N VAL A 54 -0.40 2.44 2.38
CA VAL A 54 0.45 2.81 1.24
C VAL A 54 0.60 4.32 1.20
N ILE A 55 1.80 4.79 0.92
CA ILE A 55 2.01 6.20 0.57
C ILE A 55 1.89 6.31 -0.93
N VAL A 56 0.97 7.15 -1.40
CA VAL A 56 0.75 7.36 -2.83
C VAL A 56 0.98 8.80 -3.22
N ARG A 57 1.33 9.02 -4.48
CA ARG A 57 1.44 10.34 -5.11
C ARG A 57 0.51 10.41 -6.32
N ASP A 58 -0.22 11.50 -6.44
CA ASP A 58 -0.96 11.80 -7.67
C ASP A 58 0.04 12.13 -8.80
N THR A 59 -0.02 11.34 -9.86
CA THR A 59 0.85 11.50 -11.04
C THR A 59 0.29 12.47 -12.07
N LEU A 60 -0.99 12.85 -11.96
CA LEU A 60 -1.61 13.87 -12.80
C LEU A 60 -1.29 15.29 -12.30
N ARG A 61 -0.95 15.43 -11.02
CA ARG A 61 -0.54 16.69 -10.41
C ARG A 61 0.97 16.65 -10.17
N PRO A 62 1.78 17.42 -10.92
CA PRO A 62 3.23 17.40 -10.75
C PRO A 62 3.68 17.82 -9.33
N ASP A 63 2.88 18.66 -8.67
CA ASP A 63 3.11 19.12 -7.28
C ASP A 63 2.30 18.33 -6.24
N GLY A 64 1.73 17.18 -6.63
CA GLY A 64 0.94 16.34 -5.75
C GLY A 64 1.78 15.82 -4.58
N GLN A 65 1.48 16.28 -3.37
CA GLN A 65 2.17 15.80 -2.17
C GLN A 65 1.79 14.35 -1.87
N PRO A 66 2.75 13.50 -1.45
CA PRO A 66 2.44 12.14 -1.07
C PRO A 66 1.53 12.07 0.15
N PHE A 67 0.56 11.15 0.13
CA PHE A 67 -0.38 10.96 1.24
C PHE A 67 -0.64 9.47 1.53
N PRO A 68 -0.95 9.11 2.79
CA PRO A 68 -1.21 7.73 3.17
C PRO A 68 -2.64 7.30 2.78
N VAL A 69 -2.77 6.07 2.31
CA VAL A 69 -4.04 5.41 1.97
C VAL A 69 -4.04 4.02 2.59
N GLY A 70 -5.16 3.61 3.19
CA GLY A 70 -5.34 2.27 3.79
C GLY A 70 -6.67 1.63 3.40
N SER A 71 -7.24 2.02 2.27
CA SER A 71 -8.49 1.46 1.76
C SER A 71 -8.18 0.25 0.87
N ALA A 72 -8.93 -0.84 1.02
CA ALA A 72 -8.78 -2.05 0.21
C ALA A 72 -8.90 -1.75 -1.29
N TRP A 73 -8.36 -2.63 -2.13
CA TRP A 73 -8.56 -2.55 -3.57
C TRP A 73 -10.06 -2.74 -3.87
N THR A 74 -10.66 -1.81 -4.60
CA THR A 74 -12.05 -1.91 -5.04
C THR A 74 -12.07 -2.26 -6.53
N GLY A 75 -13.20 -2.79 -7.03
CA GLY A 75 -13.36 -3.07 -8.45
C GLY A 75 -13.28 -1.83 -9.36
N SER A 76 -13.34 -0.63 -8.78
CA SER A 76 -13.19 0.65 -9.49
C SER A 76 -11.73 1.14 -9.56
N ASP A 77 -10.81 0.49 -8.84
CA ASP A 77 -9.38 0.72 -8.95
C ASP A 77 -8.82 -0.09 -10.13
N TYR A 78 -8.29 0.59 -11.15
CA TYR A 78 -7.70 -0.03 -12.32
C TYR A 78 -6.18 0.02 -12.24
N LEU A 79 -5.53 -1.15 -12.22
CA LEU A 79 -4.07 -1.24 -12.24
C LEU A 79 -3.56 -0.89 -13.63
N ILE A 80 -2.87 0.25 -13.75
CA ILE A 80 -2.26 0.72 -15.00
C ILE A 80 -0.86 0.12 -15.16
N ARG A 81 -0.13 -0.01 -14.05
CA ARG A 81 1.21 -0.61 -14.02
C ARG A 81 1.38 -1.38 -12.73
N CYS A 82 1.85 -2.62 -12.82
CA CYS A 82 2.26 -3.37 -11.64
C CYS A 82 3.48 -2.72 -10.97
N GLY A 83 3.45 -2.71 -9.64
CA GLY A 83 4.61 -2.29 -8.88
C GLY A 83 5.74 -3.28 -9.07
N LYS A 84 6.96 -2.81 -8.84
CA LYS A 84 8.10 -3.72 -8.77
C LYS A 84 7.86 -4.58 -7.54
N ALA A 85 7.57 -5.87 -7.73
CA ALA A 85 7.68 -6.81 -6.64
C ALA A 85 9.07 -6.61 -6.06
N GLU A 86 9.16 -6.33 -4.75
CA GLU A 86 10.45 -6.22 -4.11
C GLU A 86 11.16 -7.55 -4.35
N SER A 87 12.08 -7.56 -5.31
CA SER A 87 12.87 -8.73 -5.65
C SER A 87 13.83 -8.93 -4.48
N GLY A 88 13.35 -9.63 -3.45
CA GLY A 88 14.11 -10.29 -2.40
C GLY A 88 15.43 -9.65 -1.95
N ARG A 89 15.51 -8.33 -1.80
CA ARG A 89 16.71 -7.64 -1.31
C ARG A 89 16.36 -6.82 -0.07
N GLY A 90 16.01 -7.53 0.99
CA GLY A 90 15.70 -6.90 2.29
C GLY A 90 15.79 -7.81 3.52
N ALA A 91 16.03 -9.11 3.35
CA ALA A 91 16.20 -10.04 4.47
C ALA A 91 17.68 -10.35 4.74
N ASN A 92 18.54 -9.34 4.91
CA ASN A 92 19.87 -9.48 5.55
C ASN A 92 20.64 -8.15 5.68
N ALA A 93 20.06 -7.14 6.34
CA ALA A 93 20.79 -5.89 6.62
C ALA A 93 20.78 -5.45 8.10
N PHE A 94 20.37 -6.32 9.03
CA PHE A 94 20.40 -6.01 10.46
C PHE A 94 21.19 -7.01 11.32
N THR A 95 21.99 -7.89 10.72
CA THR A 95 22.98 -8.67 11.47
C THR A 95 24.38 -8.18 11.12
N ARG A 96 24.94 -7.31 11.97
CA ARG A 96 26.34 -7.30 12.45
C ARG A 96 26.88 -5.90 12.74
N ALA A 97 26.82 -5.52 14.01
CA ALA A 97 27.81 -4.75 14.80
C ALA A 97 27.19 -4.63 16.21
N ALA A 98 27.79 -5.03 17.32
CA ALA A 98 29.14 -5.40 17.68
C ALA A 98 29.08 -6.48 18.79
#